data_AF-A0A399YDM6-F1
#
_entry.id   AF-A0A399YDM6-F1
#
_cell.length_a   1.000
_cell.length_b   1.000
_cell.length_c   1.000
_cell.angle_alpha   90.00
_cell.angle_beta   90.00
_cell.angle_gamma   90.00
#
_symmetry.space_group_name_H-M   'P 1'
#
loop_
_entity.id
_entity.type
_entity.pdbx_description
1 polymer ?
#
loop_
_entity_poly.entity_id
_entity_poly.type
_entity_poly.pdbx_seq_one_letter_code
_entity_poly.pdbx_strand_id
1 'polypeptide(L)'
;MIYDKGAPASATEPLAKFQDAFDEPQILWGTDAQELDYGFTLMTDGAQGMRHAAPKSVATVEDESKRPLRLVVRHYLADEDFARVAASRLVRVEVTK
;
A
#
# COMPACT_ATOMS: atom_id res chain seq x y z
N MET A 1 9.40 -37.98 7.83
CA MET A 1 9.50 -37.26 6.55
C MET A 1 10.58 -36.22 6.70
N ILE A 2 11.70 -36.39 5.99
CA ILE A 2 12.87 -35.51 6.08
C ILE A 2 12.61 -34.40 5.07
N TYR A 3 12.45 -33.17 5.54
CA TYR A 3 12.42 -32.01 4.64
C TYR A 3 13.82 -31.82 4.06
N ASP A 4 13.91 -31.94 2.74
CA ASP A 4 15.07 -31.48 1.98
C ASP A 4 15.19 -29.96 2.18
N LYS A 5 16.17 -29.54 2.98
CA LYS A 5 16.58 -28.14 3.03
C LYS A 5 17.35 -27.87 1.75
N GLY A 6 16.61 -27.54 0.69
CA GLY A 6 17.18 -26.97 -0.52
C GLY A 6 18.20 -25.90 -0.13
N ALA A 7 19.41 -26.03 -0.68
CA ALA A 7 20.49 -25.08 -0.46
C ALA A 7 19.96 -23.64 -0.63
N PRO A 8 20.41 -22.66 0.17
CA PRO A 8 20.02 -21.28 -0.08
C PRO A 8 20.44 -20.97 -1.51
N ALA A 9 19.48 -20.63 -2.36
CA ALA A 9 19.79 -20.18 -3.71
C ALA A 9 20.77 -19.02 -3.56
N SER A 10 22.04 -19.28 -3.87
CA SER A 10 23.06 -18.28 -4.07
C SER A 10 22.75 -17.57 -5.39
N ALA A 11 21.65 -16.84 -5.39
CA ALA A 11 21.33 -15.86 -6.40
C ALA A 11 21.50 -14.53 -5.70
N THR A 12 22.64 -13.89 -5.93
CA THR A 12 22.70 -12.44 -5.89
C THR A 12 21.71 -11.97 -6.95
N GLU A 13 20.42 -11.90 -6.62
CA GLU A 13 19.45 -11.29 -7.49
C GLU A 13 19.97 -9.87 -7.74
N PRO A 14 20.08 -9.44 -9.01
CA PRO A 14 20.49 -8.09 -9.28
C PRO A 14 19.51 -7.18 -8.54
N LEU A 15 20.04 -6.33 -7.66
CA LEU A 15 19.25 -5.30 -7.00
C LEU A 15 18.48 -4.58 -8.09
N ALA A 16 17.16 -4.64 -8.04
CA ALA A 16 16.31 -3.97 -9.02
C ALA A 16 16.75 -2.51 -9.10
N LYS A 17 17.34 -2.13 -10.25
CA LYS A 17 17.73 -0.75 -10.52
C LYS A 17 16.52 -0.05 -11.10
N PHE A 18 15.99 0.90 -10.35
CA PHE A 18 14.93 1.79 -10.81
C PHE A 18 15.57 3.07 -11.34
N GLN A 19 15.11 3.56 -12.48
CA GLN A 19 15.66 4.78 -13.10
C GLN A 19 15.14 6.03 -12.41
N ASP A 20 13.87 6.02 -12.01
CA ASP A 20 13.19 7.15 -11.40
C ASP A 20 12.07 6.68 -10.46
N ALA A 21 11.51 7.60 -9.67
CA ALA A 21 10.33 7.34 -8.84
C ALA A 21 9.50 8.61 -8.61
N PHE A 22 8.18 8.44 -8.49
CA PHE A 22 7.26 9.50 -8.10
C PHE A 22 6.31 9.05 -6.98
N ASP A 23 5.83 10.01 -6.19
CA ASP A 23 4.88 9.77 -5.10
C ASP A 23 3.46 10.13 -5.57
N GLU A 24 2.51 9.20 -5.41
CA GLU A 24 1.11 9.37 -5.77
C GLU A 24 0.22 9.26 -4.52
N PRO A 25 -0.61 10.27 -4.22
CA PRO A 25 -1.59 10.20 -3.16
C PRO A 25 -2.85 9.47 -3.64
N GLN A 26 -3.13 8.28 -3.09
CA GLN A 26 -4.34 7.51 -3.39
C GLN A 26 -5.40 7.72 -2.31
N ILE A 27 -6.66 7.92 -2.71
CA ILE A 27 -7.78 8.07 -1.78
C ILE A 27 -8.00 6.74 -1.04
N LEU A 28 -7.95 6.78 0.29
CA LEU A 28 -8.46 5.68 1.10
C LEU A 28 -9.97 5.85 1.22
N TRP A 29 -10.71 4.85 0.74
CA TRP A 29 -12.17 4.85 0.82
C TRP A 29 -12.60 4.45 2.24
N GLY A 30 -13.90 4.53 2.54
CA GLY A 30 -14.41 4.16 3.86
C GLY A 30 -14.22 5.23 4.94
N THR A 31 -15.14 5.19 5.89
CA THR A 31 -15.31 6.19 6.95
C THR A 31 -15.27 5.55 8.32
N ASP A 32 -15.67 4.29 8.41
CA ASP A 32 -15.56 3.47 9.61
C ASP A 32 -14.28 2.65 9.62
N ALA A 33 -13.47 2.83 10.66
CA ALA A 33 -12.20 2.15 10.84
C ALA A 33 -12.29 1.16 12.00
N GLN A 34 -11.99 -0.11 11.72
CA GLN A 34 -11.88 -1.17 12.71
C GLN A 34 -10.47 -1.74 12.69
N GLU A 35 -9.77 -1.68 13.82
CA GLU A 35 -8.44 -2.26 13.94
C GLU A 35 -8.51 -3.80 13.84
N LEU A 36 -7.57 -4.37 13.08
CA LEU A 36 -7.39 -5.81 12.89
C LEU A 36 -6.03 -6.24 13.46
N ASP A 37 -5.88 -7.55 13.65
CA ASP A 37 -4.60 -8.13 14.04
C ASP A 37 -3.49 -7.82 13.00
N TYR A 38 -2.24 -7.89 13.46
CA TYR A 38 -1.04 -7.68 12.64
C TYR A 38 -0.91 -6.28 12.03
N GLY A 39 -1.53 -5.27 12.65
CA GLY A 39 -1.35 -3.85 12.28
C GLY A 39 -2.16 -3.41 11.06
N PHE A 40 -3.22 -4.15 10.72
CA PHE A 40 -4.16 -3.77 9.67
C PHE A 40 -5.34 -3.01 10.25
N THR A 41 -6.02 -2.23 9.41
CA THR A 41 -7.30 -1.59 9.74
C THR A 41 -8.29 -1.88 8.63
N LEU A 42 -9.43 -2.46 8.99
CA LEU A 42 -10.56 -2.64 8.09
C LEU A 42 -11.29 -1.30 7.96
N MET A 43 -11.34 -0.79 6.74
CA MET A 43 -12.13 0.37 6.38
C MET A 43 -13.42 -0.08 5.71
N THR A 44 -14.55 0.44 6.19
CA THR A 44 -15.88 0.21 5.58
C THR A 44 -16.47 1.53 5.09
N ASP A 45 -16.96 1.54 3.85
CA ASP A 45 -17.78 2.64 3.31
C ASP A 45 -19.24 2.37 3.67
N GLY A 46 -19.78 3.14 4.63
CA GLY A 46 -21.10 2.92 5.23
C GLY A 46 -22.27 3.00 4.24
N ALA A 47 -22.08 3.68 3.11
CA ALA A 47 -23.13 3.84 2.10
C ALA A 47 -23.20 2.67 1.09
N GLN A 48 -22.08 1.98 0.83
CA GLN A 48 -22.01 0.96 -0.23
C GLN A 48 -21.50 -0.41 0.27
N GLY A 49 -21.13 -0.53 1.54
CA GLY A 49 -20.64 -1.78 2.13
C GLY A 49 -19.30 -2.26 1.56
N MET A 50 -18.58 -1.40 0.81
CA MET A 50 -17.24 -1.71 0.31
C MET A 50 -16.27 -1.79 1.48
N ARG A 51 -15.50 -2.88 1.53
CA ARG A 51 -14.55 -3.19 2.60
C ARG A 51 -13.15 -3.36 2.03
N HIS A 52 -12.16 -2.76 2.67
CA HIS A 52 -10.75 -3.01 2.36
C HIS A 52 -9.88 -2.88 3.61
N ALA A 53 -8.79 -3.63 3.65
CA ALA A 53 -7.85 -3.63 4.77
C ALA A 53 -6.64 -2.74 4.43
N ALA A 54 -6.47 -1.65 5.17
CA ALA A 54 -5.29 -0.80 5.09
C ALA A 54 -4.16 -1.36 5.98
N PRO A 55 -2.90 -1.41 5.51
CA PRO A 55 -1.77 -2.02 6.24
C PRO A 55 -1.16 -1.10 7.33
N LYS A 56 -1.98 -0.29 7.99
CA LYS A 56 -1.58 0.59 9.10
C LYS A 56 -2.80 0.95 9.94
N SER A 57 -2.61 1.31 11.21
CA SER A 57 -3.67 1.91 12.03
C SER A 57 -4.16 3.21 11.39
N VAL A 58 -5.43 3.24 11.01
CA VAL A 58 -6.11 4.39 10.42
C VAL A 58 -7.26 4.82 11.34
N ALA A 59 -7.46 6.12 11.50
CA ALA A 59 -8.55 6.66 12.31
C ALA A 59 -9.86 6.73 11.50
N THR A 60 -10.99 6.54 12.19
CA THR A 60 -12.34 6.81 11.67
C THR A 60 -12.45 8.27 11.22
N VAL A 61 -13.12 8.51 10.10
CA VAL A 61 -13.40 9.85 9.58
C VAL A 61 -14.90 10.08 9.63
N GLU A 62 -15.31 11.06 10.44
CA GLU A 62 -16.73 11.38 10.64
C GLU A 62 -17.39 12.10 9.45
N ASP A 63 -16.60 12.77 8.60
CA ASP A 63 -17.09 13.55 7.47
C ASP A 63 -16.71 12.91 6.12
N GLU A 64 -17.64 12.14 5.55
CA GLU A 64 -17.46 11.42 4.28
C GLU A 64 -17.24 12.35 3.09
N SER A 65 -17.64 13.62 3.17
CA SER A 65 -17.48 14.60 2.08
C SER A 65 -16.03 15.04 1.89
N LYS A 66 -15.22 14.93 2.95
CA LYS A 66 -13.82 15.38 2.95
C LYS A 66 -12.83 14.31 2.56
N ARG A 67 -13.19 13.02 2.75
CA ARG A 67 -12.32 11.84 2.56
C ARG A 67 -10.84 12.20 2.75
N PRO A 68 -10.42 12.65 3.93
CA PRO A 68 -9.13 13.30 4.07
C PRO A 68 -7.97 12.31 4.04
N LEU A 69 -8.22 11.00 4.17
CA LEU A 69 -7.16 10.00 4.26
C LEU A 69 -6.56 9.66 2.89
N ARG A 70 -5.23 9.69 2.82
CA ARG A 70 -4.45 9.33 1.63
C ARG A 70 -3.41 8.28 1.95
N LEU A 71 -3.30 7.29 1.07
CA LEU A 71 -2.15 6.39 0.98
C LEU A 71 -1.15 7.04 0.03
N VAL A 72 -0.01 7.49 0.55
CA VAL A 72 1.07 7.99 -0.30
C VAL A 72 1.91 6.81 -0.75
N VAL A 73 1.82 6.48 -2.03
CA VAL A 73 2.52 5.35 -2.65
C VAL A 73 3.65 5.88 -3.52
N ARG A 74 4.85 5.32 -3.34
CA ARG A 74 5.97 5.57 -4.25
C ARG A 74 5.94 4.54 -5.36
N HIS A 75 5.90 5.02 -6.60
CA HIS A 75 6.00 4.21 -7.80
C HIS A 75 7.42 4.33 -8.36
N TYR A 76 8.09 3.20 -8.53
CA TYR A 76 9.41 3.11 -9.14
C TYR A 76 9.27 2.75 -10.62
N LEU A 77 9.95 3.49 -11.48
CA LEU A 77 9.88 3.31 -12.92
C LEU A 77 10.95 2.35 -13.44
N ALA A 78 10.55 1.51 -14.39
CA ALA A 78 11.46 0.69 -15.20
C ALA A 78 12.27 1.57 -16.15
N ASP A 79 13.49 1.14 -16.47
CA ASP A 79 14.33 1.74 -17.50
C ASP A 79 13.96 1.15 -18.88
N GLU A 80 12.91 1.71 -19.49
CA GLU A 80 12.32 1.25 -20.75
C GLU A 80 11.89 2.46 -21.60
N ASP A 81 11.64 2.25 -22.90
CA ASP A 81 11.24 3.31 -23.84
C ASP A 81 9.84 3.91 -23.55
N PHE A 82 9.11 3.35 -22.59
CA PHE A 82 7.82 3.84 -22.12
C PHE A 82 7.77 3.80 -20.59
N ALA A 83 6.99 4.70 -19.99
CA ALA A 83 6.84 4.76 -18.55
C ALA A 83 6.06 3.53 -18.04
N ARG A 84 6.74 2.65 -17.30
CA ARG A 84 6.14 1.50 -16.63
C ARG A 84 6.50 1.50 -15.15
N VAL A 85 5.48 1.37 -14.30
CA VAL A 85 5.69 1.14 -12.86
C VAL A 85 6.19 -0.29 -12.65
N ALA A 86 7.44 -0.42 -12.24
CA ALA A 86 8.09 -1.70 -11.96
C ALA A 86 7.76 -2.21 -10.55
N ALA A 87 7.63 -1.30 -9.59
CA ALA A 87 7.31 -1.61 -8.21
C ALA A 87 6.59 -0.44 -7.53
N SER A 88 5.82 -0.76 -6.49
CA SER A 88 5.11 0.20 -5.67
C SER A 88 5.39 -0.08 -4.20
N ARG A 89 5.60 0.98 -3.40
CA ARG A 89 5.76 0.87 -1.95
C ARG A 89 4.91 1.90 -1.24
N LEU A 90 4.14 1.47 -0.25
CA LEU A 90 3.48 2.40 0.66
C LEU A 90 4.53 3.18 1.47
N VAL A 91 4.52 4.51 1.37
CA VAL A 91 5.45 5.38 2.08
C VAL A 91 4.86 5.84 3.41
N ARG A 92 3.62 6.34 3.37
CA ARG A 92 2.92 6.84 4.55
C ARG A 92 1.42 6.87 4.33
N VAL A 93 0.69 6.95 5.45
CA VAL A 93 -0.73 7.28 5.48
C VAL A 93 -0.82 8.70 6.04
N GLU A 94 -1.53 9.59 5.37
CA GLU A 94 -1.69 10.97 5.82
C GLU A 94 -3.14 11.45 5.79
N VAL A 95 -3.43 12.46 6.60
CA VAL A 95 -4.69 13.20 6.60
C VAL A 95 -4.45 14.49 5.82
N THR A 96 -5.04 14.61 4.64
CA THR A 96 -5.11 15.85 3.88
C THR A 96 -5.97 16.85 4.66
N LYS A 97 -5.39 18.02 4.97
CA LYS A 97 -6.06 19.11 5.70
C LYS A 97 -7.13 19.79 4.85
#